data_AF-A0A960M989-F1
#
_entry.id   AF-A0A960M989-F1
#
_cell.length_a   1.000
_cell.length_b   1.000
_cell.length_c   1.000
_cell.angle_alpha   90.00
_cell.angle_beta   90.00
_cell.angle_gamma   90.00
#
_symmetry.space_group_name_H-M   'P 1'
#
loop_
_entity.id
_entity.type
_entity.pdbx_description
1 polymer ?
#
loop_
_entity_poly.entity_id
_entity_poly.type
_entity_poly.pdbx_seq_one_letter_code
_entity_poly.pdbx_strand_id
1 'polypeptide(L)'
;MSELVQAQTEIFALLKQKEEQLSKIRASAEPLIEKWQKFLGVILPIQIMIIRKYGYAGNQKGLAEFNEKLVKEAQTNPELKKLNEDKWLYLFKTTFGLKEVKSISLEEAQKMTSEIADAMTSEEFLQKIDEVMSNIQEGSMLERRQRLLDVLLPVQMEVMERYGFPGEEGYVQAQRAMMDFFFDPVVIEAAQRAQDTIFKRAKLMG
;
A
#
# COMPACT_ATOMS: atom_id res chain seq x y z
N MET A 1 18.08 22.44 -5.15
CA MET A 1 17.20 21.41 -4.56
C MET A 1 16.14 21.10 -5.61
N SER A 2 15.97 19.84 -6.01
CA SER A 2 14.96 19.50 -7.04
C SER A 2 13.55 19.74 -6.49
N GLU A 3 12.60 20.03 -7.37
CA GLU A 3 11.18 20.21 -7.00
C GLU A 3 10.63 18.98 -6.28
N LEU A 4 11.11 17.77 -6.61
CA LEU A 4 10.72 16.53 -5.93
C LEU A 4 11.21 16.47 -4.49
N VAL A 5 12.45 16.90 -4.23
CA VAL A 5 12.98 16.99 -2.85
C VAL A 5 12.17 18.00 -2.04
N GLN A 6 11.84 19.15 -2.61
CA GLN A 6 11.01 20.17 -1.95
C GLN A 6 9.60 19.63 -1.65
N ALA A 7 8.94 19.02 -2.64
CA ALA A 7 7.62 18.42 -2.49
C ALA A 7 7.60 17.31 -1.43
N GLN A 8 8.57 16.39 -1.43
CA GLN A 8 8.67 15.34 -0.41
C GLN A 8 8.96 15.91 0.98
N THR A 9 9.77 16.95 1.08
CA THR A 9 10.08 17.60 2.34
C THR A 9 8.83 18.24 2.94
N GLU A 10 8.04 18.96 2.13
CA GLU A 10 6.76 19.53 2.55
C GLU A 10 5.75 18.45 2.95
N ILE A 11 5.61 17.39 2.15
CA ILE A 11 4.74 16.24 2.47
C ILE A 11 5.13 15.66 3.83
N PHE A 12 6.41 15.37 4.03
CA PHE A 12 6.88 14.76 5.27
C PHE A 12 6.69 15.68 6.48
N ALA A 13 6.97 16.97 6.33
CA ALA A 13 6.75 17.96 7.38
C ALA A 13 5.27 18.04 7.81
N LEU A 14 4.34 18.06 6.87
CA LEU A 14 2.90 18.06 7.17
C LEU A 14 2.43 16.74 7.79
N LEU A 15 2.99 15.61 7.38
CA LEU A 15 2.67 14.32 7.98
C LEU A 15 3.15 14.21 9.43
N LYS A 16 4.30 14.79 9.77
CA LYS A 16 4.75 14.89 11.17
C LYS A 16 3.80 15.72 12.02
N GLN A 17 3.16 16.75 11.46
CA GLN A 17 2.12 17.51 12.17
C GLN A 17 0.84 16.68 12.43
N LYS A 18 0.70 15.50 11.81
CA LYS A 18 -0.39 14.54 12.05
C LYS A 18 -0.02 13.41 13.01
N GLU A 19 1.10 13.51 13.73
CA GLU A 19 1.59 12.48 14.64
C GLU A 19 0.54 11.99 15.65
N GLU A 20 -0.21 12.91 16.27
CA GLU A 20 -1.25 12.55 17.23
C GLU A 20 -2.36 11.71 16.58
N GLN A 21 -2.79 12.09 15.37
CA GLN A 21 -3.82 11.36 14.63
C GLN A 21 -3.32 9.97 14.22
N LEU A 22 -2.09 9.86 13.73
CA LEU A 22 -1.47 8.59 13.36
C LEU A 22 -1.29 7.68 14.58
N SER A 23 -0.88 8.24 15.73
CA SER A 23 -0.74 7.50 16.98
C SER A 23 -2.09 7.02 17.54
N LYS A 24 -3.17 7.77 17.33
CA LYS A 24 -4.53 7.32 17.67
C LYS A 24 -4.98 6.11 16.84
N ILE A 25 -4.58 6.04 15.56
CA ILE A 25 -4.82 4.85 14.73
C ILE A 25 -4.09 3.65 15.33
N ARG A 26 -2.82 3.83 15.74
CA ARG A 26 -2.04 2.78 16.39
C ARG A 26 -2.71 2.23 17.64
N ALA A 27 -3.18 3.13 18.50
CA ALA A 27 -3.79 2.78 19.78
C ALA A 27 -5.22 2.23 19.66
N SER A 28 -5.83 2.24 18.46
CA SER A 28 -7.19 1.74 18.30
C SER A 28 -7.25 0.21 18.40
N ALA A 29 -8.37 -0.30 18.91
CA ALA A 29 -8.67 -1.74 18.95
C ALA A 29 -9.29 -2.24 17.63
N GLU A 30 -9.23 -1.43 16.57
CA GLU A 30 -9.83 -1.78 15.29
C GLU A 30 -8.99 -2.81 14.54
N PRO A 31 -9.62 -3.61 13.66
CA PRO A 31 -8.88 -4.54 12.82
C PRO A 31 -7.93 -3.80 11.85
N LEU A 32 -6.96 -4.55 11.33
CA LEU A 32 -5.86 -4.00 10.53
C LEU A 32 -6.34 -3.22 9.29
N ILE A 33 -7.40 -3.69 8.63
CA ILE A 33 -7.93 -3.07 7.40
C ILE A 33 -8.43 -1.66 7.69
N GLU A 34 -9.20 -1.48 8.76
CA GLU A 34 -9.75 -0.20 9.20
C GLU A 34 -8.63 0.76 9.58
N LYS A 35 -7.56 0.26 10.23
CA LYS A 35 -6.35 1.05 10.50
C LYS A 35 -5.68 1.52 9.21
N TRP A 36 -5.53 0.65 8.22
CA TRP A 36 -5.00 1.01 6.90
C TRP A 36 -5.85 2.07 6.19
N GLN A 37 -7.16 1.94 6.23
CA GLN A 37 -8.06 2.92 5.62
C GLN A 37 -7.94 4.30 6.28
N LYS A 38 -7.91 4.35 7.62
CA LYS A 38 -7.68 5.60 8.35
C LYS A 38 -6.31 6.20 8.05
N PHE A 39 -5.28 5.37 7.97
CA PHE A 39 -3.92 5.77 7.62
C PHE A 39 -3.87 6.43 6.23
N LEU A 40 -4.46 5.79 5.22
CA LEU A 40 -4.57 6.35 3.87
C LEU A 40 -5.41 7.63 3.84
N GLY A 41 -6.46 7.70 4.66
CA GLY A 41 -7.29 8.90 4.85
C GLY A 41 -6.52 10.09 5.41
N VAL A 42 -5.40 9.88 6.10
CA VAL A 42 -4.49 10.96 6.54
C VAL A 42 -3.51 11.34 5.43
N ILE A 43 -2.89 10.35 4.78
CA ILE A 43 -1.76 10.59 3.87
C ILE A 43 -2.19 11.15 2.52
N LEU A 44 -3.19 10.52 1.88
CA LEU A 44 -3.54 10.84 0.50
C LEU A 44 -3.97 12.29 0.31
N PRO A 45 -4.80 12.90 1.19
CA PRO A 45 -5.15 14.31 1.05
C PRO A 45 -3.95 15.25 1.12
N ILE A 46 -2.98 14.96 2.00
CA ILE A 46 -1.75 15.76 2.13
C ILE A 46 -0.90 15.64 0.88
N GLN A 47 -0.67 14.42 0.38
CA GLN A 47 0.10 14.22 -0.85
C GLN A 47 -0.54 14.93 -2.04
N ILE A 48 -1.84 14.72 -2.26
CA ILE A 48 -2.59 15.34 -3.37
C ILE A 48 -2.54 16.88 -3.28
N MET A 49 -2.71 17.44 -2.08
CA MET A 49 -2.62 18.88 -1.84
C MET A 49 -1.24 19.43 -2.21
N ILE A 50 -0.16 18.77 -1.76
CA ILE A 50 1.20 19.24 -2.00
C ILE A 50 1.58 19.10 -3.46
N ILE A 51 1.40 17.93 -4.10
CA ILE A 51 1.83 17.73 -5.49
C ILE A 51 1.14 18.71 -6.45
N ARG A 52 -0.08 19.15 -6.14
CA ARG A 52 -0.79 20.17 -6.91
C ARG A 52 -0.04 21.51 -6.96
N LYS A 53 0.65 21.89 -5.88
CA LYS A 53 1.50 23.10 -5.84
C LYS A 53 2.70 23.00 -6.81
N TYR A 54 3.12 21.78 -7.10
CA TYR A 54 4.26 21.45 -7.97
C TYR A 54 3.82 21.06 -9.39
N GLY A 55 2.62 21.49 -9.81
CA GLY A 55 2.14 21.34 -11.20
C GLY A 55 1.51 20.00 -11.54
N TYR A 56 1.42 19.04 -10.60
CA TYR A 56 0.72 17.78 -10.83
C TYR A 56 -0.80 17.95 -10.73
N ALA A 57 -1.54 17.02 -11.34
CA ALA A 57 -2.98 16.96 -11.14
C ALA A 57 -3.33 16.67 -9.66
N GLY A 58 -4.30 17.39 -9.11
CA GLY A 58 -4.78 17.21 -7.72
C GLY A 58 -5.71 16.00 -7.56
N ASN A 59 -5.35 14.85 -8.12
CA ASN A 59 -6.14 13.61 -8.12
C ASN A 59 -5.23 12.37 -8.11
N GLN A 60 -5.82 11.17 -8.16
CA GLN A 60 -5.06 9.92 -8.15
C GLN A 60 -4.10 9.76 -9.33
N LYS A 61 -4.47 10.27 -10.52
CA LYS A 61 -3.59 10.23 -11.70
C LYS A 61 -2.33 11.06 -11.48
N GLY A 62 -2.47 12.29 -10.98
CA GLY A 62 -1.31 13.14 -10.68
C GLY A 62 -0.44 12.57 -9.56
N LEU A 63 -1.02 11.89 -8.58
CA LEU A 63 -0.26 11.17 -7.55
C LEU A 63 0.55 10.01 -8.13
N ALA A 64 -0.02 9.26 -9.07
CA ALA A 64 0.70 8.19 -9.77
C ALA A 64 1.87 8.74 -10.59
N GLU A 65 1.66 9.80 -11.38
CA GLU A 65 2.71 10.49 -12.15
C GLU A 65 3.82 11.03 -11.25
N PHE A 66 3.47 11.62 -10.10
CA PHE A 66 4.43 12.09 -9.11
C PHE A 66 5.26 10.95 -8.52
N ASN A 67 4.63 9.84 -8.12
CA ASN A 67 5.32 8.69 -7.53
C ASN A 67 6.24 8.00 -8.55
N GLU A 68 5.83 7.90 -9.82
CA GLU A 68 6.67 7.37 -10.89
C GLU A 68 7.95 8.20 -11.07
N LYS A 69 7.79 9.54 -11.16
CA LYS A 69 8.94 10.45 -11.28
C LYS A 69 9.84 10.39 -10.04
N LEU A 70 9.24 10.35 -8.84
CA LEU A 70 9.93 10.23 -7.57
C LEU A 70 10.88 9.04 -7.56
N VAL A 71 10.40 7.86 -7.98
CA VAL A 71 11.22 6.65 -7.95
C VAL A 71 12.31 6.67 -9.01
N LYS A 72 12.00 7.13 -10.23
CA LYS A 72 13.02 7.30 -11.29
C LYS A 72 14.16 8.21 -10.82
N GLU A 73 13.84 9.34 -10.19
CA GLU A 73 14.87 10.27 -9.70
C GLU A 73 15.60 9.74 -8.46
N ALA A 74 14.93 9.01 -7.56
CA ALA A 74 15.55 8.43 -6.37
C ALA A 74 16.64 7.39 -6.68
N GLN A 75 16.65 6.79 -7.88
CA GLN A 75 17.71 5.87 -8.32
C GLN A 75 19.08 6.56 -8.43
N THR A 76 19.09 7.84 -8.80
CA THR A 76 20.31 8.64 -9.01
C THR A 76 20.47 9.77 -7.99
N ASN A 77 19.47 9.96 -7.12
CA ASN A 77 19.46 10.99 -6.09
C ASN A 77 19.36 10.36 -4.68
N PRO A 78 20.50 10.14 -3.99
CA PRO A 78 20.53 9.53 -2.65
C PRO A 78 19.77 10.33 -1.58
N GLU A 79 19.74 11.66 -1.69
CA GLU A 79 18.99 12.53 -0.77
C GLU A 79 17.49 12.25 -0.87
N LEU A 80 16.96 12.21 -2.09
CA LEU A 80 15.55 11.93 -2.36
C LEU A 80 15.16 10.51 -1.92
N LYS A 81 16.03 9.54 -2.19
CA LYS A 81 15.86 8.15 -1.73
C LYS A 81 15.75 8.08 -0.21
N LYS A 82 16.73 8.63 0.49
CA LYS A 82 16.76 8.66 1.96
C LYS A 82 15.54 9.38 2.54
N LEU A 83 15.16 10.51 1.96
CA LEU A 83 13.98 11.27 2.40
C LEU A 83 12.69 10.45 2.27
N ASN A 84 12.53 9.72 1.17
CA ASN A 84 11.37 8.85 0.96
C ASN A 84 11.36 7.66 1.93
N GLU A 85 12.53 7.03 2.17
CA GLU A 85 12.69 5.95 3.15
C GLU A 85 12.38 6.42 4.58
N ASP A 86 12.95 7.55 5.00
CA ASP A 86 12.75 8.15 6.32
C ASP A 86 11.25 8.47 6.56
N LYS A 87 10.57 8.99 5.52
CA LYS A 87 9.13 9.27 5.56
C LYS A 87 8.33 8.01 5.81
N TRP A 88 8.53 6.95 5.02
CA TRP A 88 7.77 5.72 5.16
C TRP A 88 8.08 5.01 6.48
N LEU A 89 9.35 4.97 6.90
CA LEU A 89 9.72 4.41 8.20
C LEU A 89 9.01 5.14 9.35
N TYR A 90 9.02 6.47 9.34
CA TYR A 90 8.32 7.28 10.34
C TYR A 90 6.81 6.96 10.36
N LEU A 91 6.17 6.94 9.20
CA LEU A 91 4.73 6.70 9.08
C LEU A 91 4.33 5.32 9.63
N PHE A 92 5.06 4.27 9.26
CA PHE A 92 4.78 2.91 9.71
C PHE A 92 5.06 2.72 11.20
N LYS A 93 6.15 3.30 11.72
CA LYS A 93 6.48 3.29 13.15
C LYS A 93 5.40 3.99 13.98
N THR A 94 4.94 5.15 13.50
CA THR A 94 3.95 5.97 14.23
C THR A 94 2.57 5.32 14.21
N THR A 95 2.14 4.81 13.05
CA THR A 95 0.76 4.32 12.84
C THR A 95 0.57 2.86 13.22
N PHE A 96 1.56 2.00 12.94
CA PHE A 96 1.43 0.56 13.13
C PHE A 96 2.38 0.01 14.19
N GLY A 97 3.21 0.88 14.79
CA GLY A 97 4.15 0.46 15.82
C GLY A 97 5.32 -0.37 15.31
N LEU A 98 5.62 -0.28 14.00
CA LEU A 98 6.74 -0.97 13.36
C LEU A 98 8.06 -0.66 14.10
N LYS A 99 8.65 -1.68 14.72
CA LYS A 99 9.90 -1.53 15.51
C LYS A 99 11.13 -1.71 14.65
N GLU A 100 11.10 -2.71 13.77
CA GLU A 100 12.22 -3.13 12.94
C GLU A 100 11.73 -3.30 11.50
N VAL A 101 12.62 -3.02 10.55
CA VAL A 101 12.39 -3.29 9.13
C VAL A 101 13.29 -4.45 8.74
N LYS A 102 12.68 -5.61 8.52
CA LYS A 102 13.36 -6.74 7.89
C LYS A 102 13.52 -6.44 6.41
N SER A 103 14.76 -6.37 5.94
CA SER A 103 15.05 -6.26 4.50
C SER A 103 14.78 -7.60 3.81
N ILE A 104 14.33 -7.53 2.56
CA ILE A 104 14.23 -8.68 1.65
C ILE A 104 15.05 -8.42 0.40
N SER A 105 15.50 -9.48 -0.25
CA SER A 105 16.11 -9.40 -1.58
C SER A 105 15.06 -9.16 -2.66
N LEU A 106 15.50 -8.72 -3.84
CA LEU A 106 14.63 -8.60 -5.02
C LEU A 106 14.00 -9.95 -5.39
N GLU A 107 14.78 -11.03 -5.34
CA GLU A 107 14.30 -12.39 -5.64
C GLU A 107 13.17 -12.79 -4.68
N GLU A 108 13.34 -12.56 -3.38
CA GLU A 108 12.28 -12.81 -2.38
C GLU A 108 11.04 -11.96 -2.65
N ALA A 109 11.19 -10.68 -3.00
CA ALA A 109 10.07 -9.79 -3.32
C ALA A 109 9.28 -10.27 -4.55
N GLN A 110 9.99 -10.66 -5.61
CA GLN A 110 9.39 -11.20 -6.84
C GLN A 110 8.64 -12.51 -6.56
N LYS A 111 9.27 -13.43 -5.82
CA LYS A 111 8.68 -14.72 -5.47
C LYS A 111 7.46 -14.56 -4.58
N MET A 112 7.55 -13.74 -3.54
CA MET A 112 6.43 -13.45 -2.63
C MET A 112 5.26 -12.82 -3.38
N THR A 113 5.51 -11.82 -4.23
CA THR A 113 4.45 -11.16 -5.00
C THR A 113 3.79 -12.12 -5.99
N SER A 114 4.57 -12.98 -6.64
CA SER A 114 4.05 -14.00 -7.56
C SER A 114 3.18 -15.01 -6.83
N GLU A 115 3.61 -15.52 -5.67
CA GLU A 115 2.82 -16.44 -4.85
C GLU A 115 1.52 -15.80 -4.33
N ILE A 116 1.57 -14.52 -3.93
CA ILE A 116 0.36 -13.77 -3.56
C ILE A 116 -0.59 -13.68 -4.75
N ALA A 117 -0.07 -13.32 -5.94
CA ALA A 117 -0.86 -13.20 -7.14
C ALA A 117 -1.49 -14.54 -7.56
N ASP A 118 -0.74 -15.63 -7.50
CA ASP A 118 -1.22 -16.98 -7.83
C ASP A 118 -2.29 -17.44 -6.83
N ALA A 119 -2.08 -17.22 -5.52
CA ALA A 119 -3.08 -17.55 -4.50
C ALA A 119 -4.38 -16.75 -4.71
N MET A 120 -4.27 -15.47 -5.02
CA MET A 120 -5.40 -14.56 -5.29
C MET A 120 -6.12 -14.80 -6.62
N THR A 121 -5.49 -15.52 -7.55
CA THR A 121 -6.09 -15.87 -8.84
C THR A 121 -6.46 -17.34 -8.94
N SER A 122 -6.26 -18.10 -7.85
CA SER A 122 -6.73 -19.48 -7.75
C SER A 122 -8.24 -19.56 -7.81
N GLU A 123 -8.77 -20.58 -8.48
CA GLU A 123 -10.22 -20.79 -8.62
C GLU A 123 -10.91 -20.91 -7.25
N GLU A 124 -10.27 -21.57 -6.28
CA GLU A 124 -10.77 -21.65 -4.91
C GLU A 124 -10.95 -20.27 -4.28
N PHE A 125 -9.99 -19.36 -4.46
CA PHE A 125 -10.10 -18.01 -3.93
C PHE A 125 -11.13 -17.17 -4.70
N LEU A 126 -11.21 -17.31 -6.02
CA LEU A 126 -12.19 -16.59 -6.84
C LEU A 126 -13.64 -16.98 -6.46
N GLN A 127 -13.88 -18.23 -6.07
CA GLN A 127 -15.17 -18.67 -5.54
C GLN A 127 -15.52 -17.98 -4.21
N LYS A 128 -14.55 -17.79 -3.31
CA LYS A 128 -14.74 -17.01 -2.07
C LYS A 128 -15.13 -15.56 -2.39
N ILE A 129 -14.56 -14.95 -3.43
CA ILE A 129 -14.99 -13.62 -3.89
C ILE A 129 -16.44 -13.65 -4.35
N ASP A 130 -16.85 -14.64 -5.16
CA ASP A 130 -18.23 -14.72 -5.64
C ASP A 130 -19.24 -14.86 -4.51
N GLU A 131 -18.94 -15.73 -3.54
CA GLU A 131 -19.76 -15.93 -2.35
C GLU A 131 -19.96 -14.61 -1.61
N VAL A 132 -18.86 -13.90 -1.31
CA VAL A 132 -18.92 -12.62 -0.62
C VAL A 132 -19.66 -11.55 -1.44
N MET A 133 -19.44 -11.49 -2.75
CA MET A 133 -20.09 -10.49 -3.62
C MET A 133 -21.57 -10.77 -3.85
N SER A 134 -21.98 -12.03 -3.88
CA SER A 134 -23.39 -12.44 -4.06
C SER A 134 -24.28 -12.02 -2.89
N ASN A 135 -23.69 -11.92 -1.69
CA ASN A 135 -24.35 -11.47 -0.48
C ASN A 135 -24.57 -9.94 -0.41
N ILE A 136 -24.04 -9.18 -1.39
CA ILE A 136 -24.05 -7.71 -1.43
C ILE A 136 -24.91 -7.22 -2.62
N GLN A 137 -26.16 -7.69 -2.71
CA GLN A 137 -27.02 -7.39 -3.86
C GLN A 137 -27.27 -5.88 -4.05
N GLU A 138 -27.37 -5.11 -2.97
CA GLU A 138 -27.63 -3.65 -2.99
C GLU A 138 -26.56 -2.80 -2.29
N GLY A 139 -25.42 -3.40 -1.93
CA GLY A 139 -24.39 -2.68 -1.17
C GLY A 139 -23.64 -1.65 -2.01
N SER A 140 -23.22 -0.58 -1.33
CA SER A 140 -22.44 0.50 -1.95
C SER A 140 -21.10 0.00 -2.49
N MET A 141 -20.51 0.74 -3.44
CA MET A 141 -19.15 0.43 -3.93
C MET A 141 -18.11 0.37 -2.79
N LEU A 142 -18.31 1.18 -1.75
CA LEU A 142 -17.44 1.18 -0.56
C LEU A 142 -17.58 -0.13 0.23
N GLU A 143 -18.81 -0.60 0.44
CA GLU A 143 -19.07 -1.87 1.13
C GLU A 143 -18.47 -3.05 0.36
N ARG A 144 -18.63 -3.09 -0.96
CA ARG A 144 -18.00 -4.13 -1.80
C ARG A 144 -16.48 -4.13 -1.67
N ARG A 145 -15.85 -2.95 -1.65
CA ARG A 145 -14.40 -2.83 -1.45
C ARG A 145 -13.98 -3.32 -0.07
N GLN A 146 -14.72 -2.98 0.99
CA GLN A 146 -14.43 -3.46 2.34
C GLN A 146 -14.47 -4.99 2.38
N ARG A 147 -15.56 -5.58 1.89
CA ARG A 147 -15.75 -7.03 1.89
C ARG A 147 -14.70 -7.77 1.07
N LEU A 148 -14.24 -7.16 -0.02
CA LEU A 148 -13.13 -7.68 -0.79
C LEU A 148 -11.82 -7.67 0.02
N LEU A 149 -11.53 -6.57 0.74
CA LEU A 149 -10.33 -6.49 1.58
C LEU A 149 -10.34 -7.53 2.70
N ASP A 150 -11.51 -7.79 3.30
CA ASP A 150 -11.69 -8.79 4.36
C ASP A 150 -11.26 -10.20 3.92
N VAL A 151 -11.41 -10.55 2.64
CA VAL A 151 -10.96 -11.84 2.09
C VAL A 151 -9.55 -11.80 1.53
N LEU A 152 -9.09 -10.66 1.01
CA LEU A 152 -7.74 -10.54 0.45
C LEU A 152 -6.65 -10.57 1.53
N LEU A 153 -6.88 -9.90 2.66
CA LEU A 153 -5.86 -9.74 3.70
C LEU A 153 -5.39 -11.09 4.27
N PRO A 154 -6.27 -12.04 4.65
CA PRO A 154 -5.84 -13.34 5.16
C PRO A 154 -4.93 -14.10 4.18
N VAL A 155 -5.23 -14.06 2.88
CA VAL A 155 -4.41 -14.73 1.84
C VAL A 155 -3.03 -14.09 1.74
N GLN A 156 -2.94 -12.75 1.75
CA GLN A 156 -1.64 -12.07 1.75
C GLN A 156 -0.82 -12.46 2.98
N MET A 157 -1.45 -12.46 4.16
CA MET A 157 -0.80 -12.80 5.43
C MET A 157 -0.28 -14.24 5.43
N GLU A 158 -1.07 -15.20 4.95
CA GLU A 158 -0.66 -16.60 4.86
C GLU A 158 0.58 -16.78 3.97
N VAL A 159 0.60 -16.12 2.80
CA VAL A 159 1.77 -16.17 1.92
C VAL A 159 2.98 -15.51 2.58
N MET A 160 2.82 -14.31 3.15
CA MET A 160 3.90 -13.56 3.80
C MET A 160 4.50 -14.31 4.99
N GLU A 161 3.68 -15.05 5.74
CA GLU A 161 4.14 -15.86 6.87
C GLU A 161 5.20 -16.89 6.45
N ARG A 162 5.08 -17.49 5.25
CA ARG A 162 6.08 -18.41 4.68
C ARG A 162 7.44 -17.77 4.44
N TYR A 163 7.50 -16.43 4.38
CA TYR A 163 8.72 -15.63 4.23
C TYR A 163 9.20 -15.06 5.58
N GLY A 164 8.66 -15.57 6.69
CA GLY A 164 9.02 -15.15 8.04
C GLY A 164 8.43 -13.79 8.42
N PHE A 165 7.20 -13.52 7.98
CA PHE A 165 6.41 -12.34 8.34
C PHE A 165 5.06 -12.77 8.96
N PRO A 166 5.04 -13.27 10.20
CA PRO A 166 3.84 -13.82 10.82
C PRO A 166 2.86 -12.74 11.30
N GLY A 167 1.56 -13.00 11.12
CA GLY A 167 0.49 -12.17 11.67
C GLY A 167 0.45 -10.72 11.15
N GLU A 168 -0.31 -9.86 11.84
CA GLU A 168 -0.53 -8.48 11.42
C GLU A 168 0.75 -7.63 11.44
N GLU A 169 1.63 -7.85 12.43
CA GLU A 169 2.91 -7.15 12.50
C GLU A 169 3.82 -7.57 11.35
N GLY A 170 3.88 -8.87 11.04
CA GLY A 170 4.59 -9.40 9.89
C GLY A 170 4.08 -8.83 8.58
N TYR A 171 2.76 -8.75 8.41
CA TYR A 171 2.15 -8.10 7.24
C TYR A 171 2.64 -6.67 7.04
N VAL A 172 2.60 -5.85 8.09
CA VAL A 172 3.05 -4.45 8.03
C VAL A 172 4.55 -4.36 7.72
N GLN A 173 5.37 -5.25 8.29
CA GLN A 173 6.80 -5.37 7.97
C GLN A 173 7.02 -5.73 6.50
N ALA A 174 6.31 -6.74 5.99
CA ALA A 174 6.41 -7.19 4.59
C ALA A 174 5.98 -6.08 3.62
N GLN A 175 4.86 -5.40 3.89
CA GLN A 175 4.42 -4.25 3.11
C GLN A 175 5.50 -3.18 3.02
N ARG A 176 6.14 -2.83 4.15
CA ARG A 176 7.26 -1.87 4.15
C ARG A 176 8.45 -2.39 3.33
N ALA A 177 8.84 -3.66 3.49
CA ALA A 177 9.98 -4.25 2.79
C ALA A 177 9.76 -4.29 1.27
N MET A 178 8.55 -4.62 0.82
CA MET A 178 8.20 -4.66 -0.61
C MET A 178 8.20 -3.28 -1.27
N MET A 179 8.05 -2.18 -0.52
CA MET A 179 8.05 -0.83 -1.09
C MET A 179 9.35 -0.51 -1.86
N ASP A 180 10.46 -1.13 -1.47
CA ASP A 180 11.76 -0.93 -2.11
C ASP A 180 11.78 -1.51 -3.54
N PHE A 181 10.83 -2.40 -3.87
CA PHE A 181 10.71 -3.10 -5.15
C PHE A 181 9.38 -2.82 -5.88
N PHE A 182 8.59 -1.84 -5.42
CA PHE A 182 7.26 -1.55 -5.98
C PHE A 182 7.26 -1.19 -7.48
N PHE A 183 8.41 -0.78 -8.02
CA PHE A 183 8.58 -0.42 -9.43
C PHE A 183 9.35 -1.46 -10.24
N ASP A 184 9.67 -2.60 -9.64
CA ASP A 184 10.23 -3.73 -10.37
C ASP A 184 9.17 -4.27 -11.37
N PRO A 185 9.52 -4.46 -12.65
CA PRO A 185 8.55 -4.89 -13.66
C PRO A 185 7.84 -6.21 -13.32
N VAL A 186 8.55 -7.18 -12.72
CA VAL A 186 7.97 -8.49 -12.37
C VAL A 186 6.99 -8.34 -11.22
N VAL A 187 7.35 -7.55 -10.20
CA VAL A 187 6.44 -7.21 -9.09
C VAL A 187 5.19 -6.50 -9.60
N ILE A 188 5.34 -5.50 -10.48
CA ILE A 188 4.23 -4.76 -11.09
C ILE A 188 3.32 -5.70 -11.87
N GLU A 189 3.86 -6.51 -12.77
CA GLU A 189 3.09 -7.40 -13.65
C GLU A 189 2.27 -8.41 -12.83
N ALA A 190 2.91 -9.05 -11.83
CA ALA A 190 2.24 -9.99 -10.95
C ALA A 190 1.10 -9.33 -10.16
N ALA A 191 1.35 -8.14 -9.58
CA ALA A 191 0.35 -7.39 -8.83
C ALA A 191 -0.82 -6.92 -9.71
N GLN A 192 -0.53 -6.39 -10.90
CA GLN A 192 -1.56 -5.94 -11.87
C GLN A 192 -2.44 -7.10 -12.34
N ARG A 193 -1.84 -8.23 -12.71
CA ARG A 193 -2.57 -9.44 -13.12
C ARG A 193 -3.56 -9.89 -12.05
N ALA A 194 -3.11 -9.93 -10.79
CA ALA A 194 -3.98 -10.28 -9.67
C ALA A 194 -5.09 -9.25 -9.46
N GLN A 195 -4.72 -7.95 -9.43
CA GLN A 195 -5.67 -6.86 -9.25
C GLN A 195 -6.76 -6.86 -10.32
N ASP A 196 -6.41 -6.96 -11.60
CA ASP A 196 -7.37 -6.96 -12.71
C ASP A 196 -8.33 -8.15 -12.61
N THR A 197 -7.80 -9.34 -12.33
CA THR A 197 -8.61 -10.56 -12.17
C THR A 197 -9.60 -10.42 -11.02
N ILE A 198 -9.11 -10.01 -9.84
CA ILE A 198 -9.91 -9.84 -8.64
C ILE A 198 -10.96 -8.75 -8.84
N PHE A 199 -10.59 -7.58 -9.38
CA PHE A 199 -11.49 -6.44 -9.50
C PHE A 199 -12.56 -6.69 -10.56
N LYS A 200 -12.20 -7.36 -11.66
CA LYS A 200 -13.18 -7.83 -12.65
C LYS A 200 -14.16 -8.82 -12.03
N ARG A 201 -13.68 -9.82 -11.27
CA ARG A 201 -14.54 -10.81 -10.58
C ARG A 201 -15.47 -10.13 -9.58
N ALA A 202 -14.95 -9.17 -8.81
CA ALA A 202 -15.69 -8.38 -7.83
C ALA A 202 -16.62 -7.31 -8.44
N LYS A 203 -16.65 -7.15 -9.77
CA LYS A 203 -17.43 -6.13 -10.49
C LYS A 203 -17.13 -4.71 -10.00
N LEU A 204 -15.86 -4.45 -9.69
CA LEU A 204 -15.35 -3.14 -9.27
C LEU A 204 -14.78 -2.32 -10.43
N MET A 205 -14.63 -2.95 -11.60
CA MET A 205 -14.31 -2.29 -12.87
C MET A 205 -15.61 -2.14 -13.67
N GLY A 206 -15.86 -0.93 -14.15
CA GLY A 206 -16.98 -0.61 -15.05
C GLY A 206 -16.64 -0.84 -16.51
#